data_AF-A0A2N1SKB0-F1
#
_entry.id   AF-A0A2N1SKB0-F1
#
_cell.length_a   1.000
_cell.length_b   1.000
_cell.length_c   1.000
_cell.angle_alpha   90.00
_cell.angle_beta   90.00
_cell.angle_gamma   90.00
#
_symmetry.space_group_name_H-M   'P 1'
#
loop_
_entity.id
_entity.type
_entity.pdbx_description
1 polymer ?
#
loop_
_entity_poly.entity_id
_entity_poly.type
_entity_poly.pdbx_seq_one_letter_code
_entity_poly.pdbx_strand_id
1 'polypeptide(L)'
;MKNRLLLGIMVILLTMSVISCELLLEKPAKPTIHALFVSLDYYNTSIRLNGTIRDAKEIESALSSLSTHFTIEMETTWMLQEGESPSVSSLLYPTPSNILNKIEELKSGLTEQDILFIYYSGHGYDPSESNPIGGDLAVAVQESETATSTLYINDVLNLLNTIQRGKVIFVLDSCYSGNFVPDYPTGYPLINNDFEYNSRVFVLSASSKDNVSYERPIFRTEYESQLYDYTVDADDPRNHIHGVFTDLFLKGLGWHHGDGTGEVIDSAGVLTTIDGEIVDTSDIPTLRNGSITTSDIYNYILTNISRQTPMTVSGPLDLVLFSEHW
;
A
#
# COMPACT_ATOMS: atom_id res chain seq x y z
N MET A 1 13.04 -5.13 -63.10
CA MET A 1 11.70 -5.42 -62.52
C MET A 1 11.70 -6.59 -61.53
N LYS A 2 12.21 -7.78 -61.89
CA LYS A 2 12.23 -8.96 -60.99
C LYS A 2 12.83 -8.72 -59.59
N ASN A 3 13.98 -8.06 -59.48
CA ASN A 3 14.63 -7.85 -58.18
C ASN A 3 13.88 -6.88 -57.25
N ARG A 4 13.14 -5.90 -57.82
CA ARG A 4 12.31 -4.97 -57.03
C ARG A 4 11.02 -5.64 -56.54
N LEU A 5 10.46 -6.55 -57.34
CA LEU A 5 9.31 -7.36 -56.96
C LEU A 5 9.67 -8.34 -55.84
N LEU A 6 10.84 -8.98 -55.94
CA LEU A 6 11.33 -9.92 -54.92
C LEU A 6 11.58 -9.20 -53.58
N LEU A 7 12.18 -8.01 -53.63
CA LEU A 7 12.40 -7.19 -52.43
C LEU A 7 11.07 -6.76 -51.78
N GLY A 8 10.08 -6.36 -52.58
CA GLY A 8 8.75 -6.00 -52.08
C GLY A 8 8.05 -7.17 -51.38
N ILE A 9 8.12 -8.37 -51.96
CA ILE A 9 7.56 -9.59 -51.35
C ILE A 9 8.30 -9.93 -50.05
N MET A 10 9.63 -9.80 -50.00
CA MET A 10 10.40 -10.04 -48.78
C MET A 10 10.02 -9.08 -47.65
N VAL A 11 9.83 -7.80 -47.95
CA VAL A 11 9.40 -6.79 -46.97
C VAL A 11 7.99 -7.08 -46.45
N ILE A 12 7.07 -7.49 -47.32
CA ILE A 12 5.71 -7.89 -46.92
C ILE A 12 5.75 -9.13 -46.01
N LEU A 13 6.54 -10.14 -46.35
CA LEU A 13 6.67 -11.34 -45.52
C LEU A 13 7.33 -11.03 -44.17
N LEU A 14 8.33 -10.14 -44.14
CA LEU A 14 8.98 -9.72 -42.89
C LEU A 14 8.02 -8.92 -42.00
N THR A 15 7.27 -7.98 -42.58
CA THR A 15 6.26 -7.20 -41.85
C THR A 15 5.12 -8.09 -41.35
N MET A 16 4.62 -9.03 -42.15
CA MET A 16 3.65 -10.02 -41.68
C MET A 16 4.22 -10.90 -40.57
N SER A 17 5.49 -11.33 -40.66
CA SER A 17 6.16 -12.09 -39.61
C SER A 17 6.24 -11.29 -38.29
N VAL A 18 6.53 -9.99 -38.34
CA VAL A 18 6.60 -9.14 -37.15
C VAL A 18 5.21 -8.89 -36.56
N ILE A 19 4.20 -8.61 -37.40
CA ILE A 19 2.81 -8.40 -36.96
C ILE A 19 2.20 -9.69 -36.38
N SER A 20 2.58 -10.85 -36.92
CA SER A 20 2.10 -12.15 -36.42
C SER A 20 2.58 -12.45 -35.01
N CYS A 21 3.76 -11.96 -34.62
CA CYS A 21 4.28 -12.14 -33.27
C CYS A 21 3.46 -11.36 -32.24
N GLU A 22 2.95 -10.18 -32.56
CA GLU A 22 2.10 -9.41 -31.63
C GLU A 22 0.63 -9.89 -31.64
N LEU A 23 0.13 -10.40 -32.77
CA LEU A 23 -1.25 -10.87 -32.89
C LEU A 23 -1.52 -12.22 -32.20
N LEU A 24 -0.47 -12.94 -31.80
CA LEU A 24 -0.54 -14.30 -31.23
C LEU A 24 -0.07 -14.37 -29.77
N LEU A 25 0.35 -13.27 -29.16
CA LEU A 25 0.60 -13.25 -27.72
C LEU A 25 -0.76 -13.27 -27.01
N GLU A 26 -1.06 -14.37 -26.32
CA GLU A 26 -2.18 -14.40 -25.39
C GLU A 26 -2.00 -13.27 -24.39
N LYS A 27 -3.07 -12.50 -24.18
CA LYS A 27 -3.07 -11.47 -23.13
C LYS A 27 -2.74 -12.13 -21.79
N PRO A 28 -1.89 -11.50 -20.97
CA PRO A 28 -1.53 -12.05 -19.66
C PRO A 28 -2.79 -12.19 -18.81
N ALA A 29 -3.05 -13.39 -18.30
CA ALA A 29 -4.25 -13.63 -17.48
C ALA A 29 -4.36 -12.62 -16.33
N LYS A 30 -5.59 -12.17 -16.08
CA LYS A 30 -5.91 -11.22 -15.02
C LYS A 30 -5.49 -11.76 -13.64
N PRO A 31 -4.83 -10.94 -12.81
CA PRO A 31 -4.46 -11.35 -11.46
C PRO A 31 -5.71 -11.47 -10.57
N THR A 32 -5.61 -12.20 -9.46
CA THR A 32 -6.44 -11.93 -8.28
C THR A 32 -5.63 -11.11 -7.29
N ILE A 33 -6.21 -10.05 -6.74
CA ILE A 33 -5.59 -9.24 -5.69
C ILE A 33 -6.03 -9.78 -4.32
N HIS A 34 -5.10 -10.33 -3.55
CA HIS A 34 -5.28 -10.69 -2.15
C HIS A 34 -4.80 -9.52 -1.29
N ALA A 35 -5.73 -8.72 -0.77
CA ALA A 35 -5.42 -7.50 -0.02
C ALA A 35 -5.49 -7.75 1.50
N LEU A 36 -4.38 -7.53 2.21
CA LEU A 36 -4.28 -7.62 3.67
C LEU A 36 -4.03 -6.21 4.23
N PHE A 37 -4.98 -5.74 5.03
CA PHE A 37 -4.88 -4.47 5.74
C PHE A 37 -4.62 -4.71 7.22
N VAL A 38 -3.51 -4.18 7.73
CA VAL A 38 -3.11 -4.23 9.14
C VAL A 38 -3.04 -2.81 9.66
N SER A 39 -4.03 -2.39 10.45
CA SER A 39 -4.10 -1.00 10.92
C SER A 39 -4.62 -0.91 12.34
N LEU A 40 -4.05 0.01 13.11
CA LEU A 40 -4.26 0.11 14.55
C LEU A 40 -4.32 1.57 14.97
N ASP A 41 -5.46 2.00 15.53
CA ASP A 41 -5.59 3.35 16.11
C ASP A 41 -5.12 3.39 17.57
N TYR A 42 -4.83 2.24 18.18
CA TYR A 42 -4.39 2.14 19.57
C TYR A 42 -5.33 2.85 20.56
N TYR A 43 -6.64 2.79 20.30
CA TYR A 43 -7.70 3.58 20.94
C TYR A 43 -7.62 3.59 22.48
N ASN A 44 -7.41 2.42 23.09
CA ASN A 44 -7.35 2.24 24.56
C ASN A 44 -5.93 2.41 25.14
N THR A 45 -5.01 3.08 24.44
CA THR A 45 -3.62 3.28 24.85
C THR A 45 -3.24 4.76 24.94
N SER A 46 -2.06 5.06 25.47
CA SER A 46 -1.53 6.44 25.50
C SER A 46 -0.93 6.93 24.17
N ILE A 47 -0.89 6.08 23.14
CA ILE A 47 -0.25 6.37 21.84
C ILE A 47 -1.28 6.36 20.71
N ARG A 48 -2.52 6.73 21.01
CA ARG A 48 -3.63 6.74 20.04
C ARG A 48 -3.28 7.51 18.76
N LEU A 49 -3.63 6.93 17.62
CA LEU A 49 -3.67 7.56 16.30
C LEU A 49 -5.12 7.63 15.82
N ASN A 50 -5.41 8.51 14.87
CA ASN A 50 -6.78 8.72 14.38
C ASN A 50 -6.94 8.54 12.87
N GLY A 51 -5.83 8.48 12.12
CA GLY A 51 -5.87 8.29 10.68
C GLY A 51 -5.81 6.84 10.21
N THR A 52 -5.31 5.90 11.03
CA THR A 52 -4.81 4.61 10.49
C THR A 52 -5.92 3.70 9.99
N ILE A 53 -7.05 3.61 10.70
CA ILE A 53 -8.18 2.78 10.28
C ILE A 53 -8.86 3.37 9.04
N ARG A 54 -8.93 4.71 8.99
CA ARG A 54 -9.49 5.45 7.86
C ARG A 54 -8.63 5.28 6.61
N ASP A 55 -7.32 5.49 6.75
CA ASP A 55 -6.32 5.22 5.72
C ASP A 55 -6.51 3.85 5.07
N ALA A 56 -6.65 2.81 5.90
CA ALA A 56 -6.84 1.44 5.44
C ALA A 56 -8.15 1.28 4.66
N LYS A 57 -9.27 1.79 5.19
CA LYS A 57 -10.60 1.71 4.57
C LYS A 57 -10.70 2.48 3.25
N GLU A 58 -10.08 3.65 3.17
CA GLU A 58 -10.06 4.40 1.93
C GLU A 58 -9.16 3.77 0.87
N ILE A 59 -7.99 3.23 1.24
CA ILE A 59 -7.14 2.50 0.27
C ILE A 59 -7.90 1.29 -0.25
N GLU A 60 -8.54 0.52 0.62
CA GLU A 60 -9.31 -0.63 0.17
C GLU A 60 -10.45 -0.25 -0.75
N SER A 61 -11.20 0.81 -0.44
CA SER A 61 -12.28 1.28 -1.31
C SER A 61 -11.77 1.78 -2.66
N ALA A 62 -10.63 2.47 -2.69
CA ALA A 62 -9.97 2.88 -3.93
C ALA A 62 -9.56 1.65 -4.76
N LEU A 63 -8.89 0.66 -4.14
CA LEU A 63 -8.49 -0.58 -4.80
C LEU A 63 -9.69 -1.42 -5.26
N SER A 64 -10.77 -1.47 -4.49
CA SER A 64 -12.01 -2.19 -4.82
C SER A 64 -12.73 -1.55 -6.01
N SER A 65 -12.82 -0.22 -6.01
CA SER A 65 -13.40 0.56 -7.11
C SER A 65 -12.61 0.36 -8.41
N LEU A 66 -11.28 0.41 -8.33
CA LEU A 66 -10.41 0.12 -9.46
C LEU A 66 -10.49 -1.34 -9.90
N SER A 67 -10.52 -2.30 -8.96
CA SER A 67 -10.68 -3.73 -9.28
C SER A 67 -11.98 -3.98 -10.05
N THR A 68 -13.08 -3.36 -9.64
CA THR A 68 -14.35 -3.38 -10.37
C THR A 68 -14.20 -2.79 -11.77
N HIS A 69 -13.57 -1.61 -11.89
CA HIS A 69 -13.36 -0.94 -13.18
C HIS A 69 -12.55 -1.79 -14.16
N PHE A 70 -11.43 -2.35 -13.72
CA PHE A 70 -10.55 -3.19 -14.54
C PHE A 70 -11.02 -4.66 -14.63
N THR A 71 -12.13 -4.99 -13.95
CA THR A 71 -12.70 -6.34 -13.88
C THR A 71 -11.64 -7.35 -13.43
N ILE A 72 -11.02 -7.06 -12.28
CA ILE A 72 -10.03 -7.85 -11.56
C ILE A 72 -10.70 -8.32 -10.27
N GLU A 73 -10.50 -9.59 -9.89
CA GLU A 73 -11.01 -10.10 -8.63
C GLU A 73 -10.14 -9.59 -7.47
N MET A 74 -10.77 -9.14 -6.38
CA MET A 74 -10.09 -8.70 -5.17
C MET A 74 -10.71 -9.35 -3.93
N GLU A 75 -9.85 -9.95 -3.10
CA GLU A 75 -10.21 -10.54 -1.82
C GLU A 75 -9.58 -9.73 -0.68
N THR A 76 -10.40 -9.16 0.20
CA THR A 76 -9.94 -8.31 1.30
C THR A 76 -9.91 -9.05 2.63
N THR A 77 -8.80 -8.95 3.35
CA THR A 77 -8.66 -9.35 4.76
C THR A 77 -8.33 -8.13 5.62
N TRP A 78 -9.20 -7.88 6.60
CA TRP A 78 -9.05 -6.82 7.59
C TRP A 78 -8.46 -7.38 8.90
N MET A 79 -7.33 -6.83 9.32
CA MET A 79 -6.75 -7.04 10.64
C MET A 79 -6.65 -5.72 11.38
N LEU A 80 -7.77 -5.28 11.94
CA LEU A 80 -7.95 -3.96 12.51
C LEU A 80 -8.00 -4.00 14.04
N GLN A 81 -7.33 -3.05 14.69
CA GLN A 81 -7.64 -2.66 16.07
C GLN A 81 -8.45 -1.35 16.02
N GLU A 82 -9.78 -1.49 15.90
CA GLU A 82 -10.72 -0.37 15.78
C GLU A 82 -11.77 -0.37 16.90
N GLY A 83 -12.24 0.82 17.25
CA GLY A 83 -13.27 1.03 18.27
C GLY A 83 -12.82 0.82 19.71
N GLU A 84 -13.74 1.05 20.64
CA GLU A 84 -13.48 1.03 22.08
C GLU A 84 -13.35 -0.37 22.67
N SER A 85 -13.83 -1.40 21.97
CA SER A 85 -13.86 -2.79 22.46
C SER A 85 -13.59 -3.75 21.31
N PRO A 86 -12.35 -3.76 20.77
CA PRO A 86 -12.00 -4.63 19.67
C PRO A 86 -12.06 -6.10 20.10
N SER A 87 -12.33 -7.01 19.15
CA SER A 87 -12.40 -8.45 19.44
C SER A 87 -11.00 -9.05 19.65
N VAL A 88 -10.39 -8.81 20.82
CA VAL A 88 -9.01 -9.18 21.15
C VAL A 88 -8.68 -10.67 21.08
N SER A 89 -9.70 -11.55 21.10
CA SER A 89 -9.56 -13.00 20.95
C SER A 89 -9.67 -13.49 19.50
N SER A 90 -9.92 -12.58 18.54
CA SER A 90 -10.07 -12.92 17.12
C SER A 90 -8.72 -13.32 16.50
N LEU A 91 -8.75 -14.28 15.58
CA LEU A 91 -7.59 -14.60 14.73
C LEU A 91 -7.25 -13.47 13.74
N LEU A 92 -8.15 -12.50 13.57
CA LEU A 92 -7.93 -11.28 12.79
C LEU A 92 -7.50 -10.09 13.68
N TYR A 93 -7.39 -10.27 15.00
CA TYR A 93 -6.82 -9.22 15.84
C TYR A 93 -5.33 -9.09 15.52
N PRO A 94 -4.79 -7.88 15.24
CA PRO A 94 -3.47 -7.68 14.66
C PRO A 94 -2.35 -7.87 15.68
N THR A 95 -2.16 -9.10 16.14
CA THR A 95 -1.01 -9.50 16.97
C THR A 95 0.14 -9.98 16.07
N PRO A 96 1.41 -10.00 16.54
CA PRO A 96 2.53 -10.43 15.71
C PRO A 96 2.32 -11.83 15.12
N SER A 97 1.87 -12.79 15.94
CA SER A 97 1.60 -14.15 15.48
C SER A 97 0.46 -14.23 14.49
N ASN A 98 -0.63 -13.49 14.70
CA ASN A 98 -1.78 -13.53 13.79
C ASN A 98 -1.43 -12.92 12.43
N ILE A 99 -0.68 -11.81 12.42
CA ILE A 99 -0.24 -11.14 11.18
C ILE A 99 0.68 -12.09 10.39
N LEU A 100 1.71 -12.64 11.02
CA LEU A 100 2.64 -13.57 10.35
C LEU A 100 1.93 -14.83 9.83
N ASN A 101 1.01 -15.40 10.63
CA ASN A 101 0.21 -16.55 10.20
C ASN A 101 -0.68 -16.21 9.01
N LYS A 102 -1.32 -15.03 9.00
CA LYS A 102 -2.18 -14.60 7.89
C LYS A 102 -1.36 -14.33 6.62
N ILE A 103 -0.18 -13.73 6.73
CA ILE A 103 0.73 -13.56 5.59
C ILE A 103 1.15 -14.93 5.03
N GLU A 104 1.52 -15.90 5.87
CA GLU A 104 1.86 -17.26 5.42
C GLU A 104 0.68 -17.94 4.72
N GLU A 105 -0.52 -17.84 5.29
CA GLU A 105 -1.75 -18.38 4.72
C GLU A 105 -2.01 -17.82 3.31
N LEU A 106 -2.05 -16.49 3.18
CA LEU A 106 -2.27 -15.81 1.88
C LEU A 106 -1.16 -16.17 0.89
N LYS A 107 0.11 -16.06 1.29
CA LYS A 107 1.29 -16.42 0.48
C LYS A 107 1.20 -17.86 -0.05
N SER A 108 0.71 -18.80 0.75
CA SER A 108 0.58 -20.21 0.37
C SER A 108 -0.51 -20.47 -0.68
N GLY A 109 -1.53 -19.59 -0.73
CA GLY A 109 -2.66 -19.69 -1.65
C GLY A 109 -2.43 -19.06 -3.03
N LEU A 110 -1.36 -18.28 -3.20
CA LEU A 110 -1.12 -17.52 -4.43
C LEU A 110 -0.83 -18.41 -5.65
N THR A 111 -1.41 -18.02 -6.78
CA THR A 111 -1.03 -18.47 -8.12
C THR A 111 0.05 -17.58 -8.74
N GLU A 112 0.58 -17.93 -9.91
CA GLU A 112 1.68 -17.16 -10.54
C GLU A 112 1.27 -15.74 -10.96
N GLN A 113 -0.01 -15.51 -11.20
CA GLN A 113 -0.54 -14.21 -11.62
C GLN A 113 -0.96 -13.33 -10.44
N ASP A 114 -1.21 -13.91 -9.27
CA ASP A 114 -1.82 -13.18 -8.16
C ASP A 114 -0.90 -12.10 -7.57
N ILE A 115 -1.54 -11.09 -6.99
CA ILE A 115 -0.89 -10.00 -6.28
C ILE A 115 -1.32 -10.08 -4.82
N LEU A 116 -0.37 -10.23 -3.91
CA LEU A 116 -0.57 -10.04 -2.48
C LEU A 116 -0.28 -8.57 -2.14
N PHE A 117 -1.31 -7.78 -1.89
CA PHE A 117 -1.19 -6.41 -1.45
C PHE A 117 -1.25 -6.37 0.08
N ILE A 118 -0.21 -5.88 0.74
CA ILE A 118 -0.16 -5.77 2.20
C ILE A 118 0.00 -4.29 2.53
N TYR A 119 -0.89 -3.77 3.35
CA TYR A 119 -0.86 -2.40 3.83
C TYR A 119 -0.78 -2.38 5.35
N TYR A 120 0.20 -1.64 5.86
CA TYR A 120 0.33 -1.35 7.28
C TYR A 120 0.22 0.16 7.52
N SER A 121 -0.59 0.56 8.50
CA SER A 121 -0.63 1.93 9.02
C SER A 121 -0.65 1.89 10.54
N GLY A 122 0.29 2.61 11.17
CA GLY A 122 0.49 2.57 12.61
C GLY A 122 1.85 3.13 13.03
N HIS A 123 2.19 2.94 14.31
CA HIS A 123 3.47 3.40 14.85
C HIS A 123 4.63 2.52 14.40
N GLY A 124 5.73 3.17 14.04
CA GLY A 124 7.05 2.55 13.89
C GLY A 124 7.97 2.94 15.04
N TYR A 125 8.79 2.01 15.52
CA TYR A 125 9.71 2.28 16.63
C TYR A 125 10.87 3.20 16.22
N ASP A 126 11.35 3.99 17.18
CA ASP A 126 12.44 4.96 16.99
C ASP A 126 13.82 4.25 16.97
N PRO A 127 14.74 4.61 16.06
CA PRO A 127 16.06 4.00 15.94
C PRO A 127 17.00 4.28 17.13
N SER A 128 16.64 5.17 18.06
CA SER A 128 17.37 5.40 19.30
C SER A 128 17.23 4.26 20.31
N GLU A 129 16.23 3.37 20.14
CA GLU A 129 16.11 2.15 20.91
C GLU A 129 17.01 1.05 20.36
N SER A 130 17.60 0.24 21.25
CA SER A 130 18.46 -0.88 20.85
C SER A 130 17.69 -2.16 20.50
N ASN A 131 16.44 -2.25 20.97
CA ASN A 131 15.48 -3.30 20.69
C ASN A 131 14.11 -2.87 21.26
N PRO A 132 13.06 -2.68 20.46
CA PRO A 132 12.99 -2.82 18.99
C PRO A 132 13.95 -1.91 18.22
N ILE A 133 14.26 -2.25 16.97
CA ILE A 133 15.06 -1.39 16.09
C ILE A 133 14.15 -0.37 15.39
N GLY A 134 14.76 0.69 14.86
CA GLY A 134 14.05 1.67 14.05
C GLY A 134 13.23 1.01 12.93
N GLY A 135 11.95 1.36 12.82
CA GLY A 135 11.07 0.85 11.77
C GLY A 135 10.45 -0.53 12.03
N ASP A 136 10.72 -1.18 13.17
CA ASP A 136 9.85 -2.25 13.66
C ASP A 136 8.44 -1.69 13.91
N LEU A 137 7.42 -2.55 13.83
CA LEU A 137 6.03 -2.12 13.81
C LEU A 137 5.35 -2.35 15.17
N ALA A 138 4.63 -1.34 15.68
CA ALA A 138 3.82 -1.50 16.87
C ALA A 138 2.48 -2.14 16.50
N VAL A 139 2.17 -3.27 17.12
CA VAL A 139 0.96 -4.05 16.85
C VAL A 139 0.27 -4.42 18.16
N ALA A 140 -0.87 -5.12 18.11
CA ALA A 140 -1.64 -5.43 19.29
C ALA A 140 -1.06 -6.60 20.10
N VAL A 141 -1.46 -6.69 21.38
CA VAL A 141 -1.17 -7.84 22.26
C VAL A 141 -2.41 -8.72 22.34
N GLN A 142 -2.22 -10.04 22.23
CA GLN A 142 -3.31 -11.02 22.39
C GLN A 142 -4.04 -10.82 23.72
N GLU A 143 -5.37 -10.82 23.69
CA GLU A 143 -6.21 -10.63 24.90
C GLU A 143 -5.98 -9.31 25.66
N SER A 144 -5.44 -8.28 24.99
CA SER A 144 -5.24 -6.96 25.57
C SER A 144 -5.64 -5.83 24.62
N GLU A 145 -6.36 -4.86 25.16
CA GLU A 145 -6.78 -3.64 24.45
C GLU A 145 -5.84 -2.46 24.74
N THR A 146 -5.07 -2.54 25.83
CA THR A 146 -4.30 -1.41 26.39
C THR A 146 -2.79 -1.55 26.22
N ALA A 147 -2.34 -2.61 25.55
CA ALA A 147 -0.91 -2.91 25.39
C ALA A 147 -0.56 -3.14 23.93
N THR A 148 0.66 -2.75 23.56
CA THR A 148 1.24 -3.00 22.25
C THR A 148 2.38 -4.00 22.34
N SER A 149 2.61 -4.68 21.23
CA SER A 149 3.71 -5.61 21.00
C SER A 149 4.50 -5.15 19.79
N THR A 150 5.70 -5.69 19.63
CA THR A 150 6.52 -5.48 18.44
C THR A 150 6.26 -6.58 17.43
N LEU A 151 5.98 -6.20 16.18
CA LEU A 151 6.16 -7.04 15.01
C LEU A 151 7.49 -6.65 14.36
N TYR A 152 8.47 -7.54 14.46
CA TYR A 152 9.79 -7.30 13.88
C TYR A 152 9.70 -7.31 12.36
N ILE A 153 10.17 -6.25 11.72
CA ILE A 153 10.04 -6.13 10.28
C ILE A 153 10.85 -7.20 9.55
N ASN A 154 11.97 -7.63 10.13
CA ASN A 154 12.78 -8.71 9.59
C ASN A 154 12.01 -10.04 9.52
N ASP A 155 11.11 -10.33 10.45
CA ASP A 155 10.28 -11.54 10.40
C ASP A 155 9.31 -11.49 9.21
N VAL A 156 8.72 -10.31 8.96
CA VAL A 156 7.85 -10.07 7.81
C VAL A 156 8.63 -10.20 6.51
N LEU A 157 9.78 -9.53 6.40
CA LEU A 157 10.58 -9.54 5.17
C LEU A 157 11.15 -10.92 4.86
N ASN A 158 11.63 -11.65 5.86
CA ASN A 158 12.07 -13.04 5.70
C ASN A 158 10.92 -13.91 5.18
N LEU A 159 9.72 -13.73 5.72
CA LEU A 159 8.53 -14.43 5.26
C LEU A 159 8.20 -14.08 3.80
N LEU A 160 8.16 -12.79 3.44
CA LEU A 160 7.87 -12.35 2.07
C LEU A 160 8.94 -12.80 1.06
N ASN A 161 10.21 -12.84 1.46
CA ASN A 161 11.31 -13.30 0.59
C ASN A 161 11.22 -14.79 0.23
N THR A 162 10.46 -15.59 0.98
CA THR A 162 10.21 -17.00 0.63
C THR A 162 9.09 -17.20 -0.39
N ILE A 163 8.48 -16.12 -0.91
CA ILE A 163 7.39 -16.23 -1.88
C ILE A 163 7.84 -16.92 -3.18
N GLN A 164 7.08 -17.93 -3.59
CA GLN A 164 7.39 -18.74 -4.79
C GLN A 164 6.52 -18.37 -6.00
N ARG A 165 5.29 -17.89 -5.76
CA ARG A 165 4.27 -17.59 -6.77
C ARG A 165 3.68 -16.20 -6.53
N GLY A 166 3.20 -15.57 -7.59
CA GLY A 166 2.61 -14.24 -7.52
C GLY A 166 3.64 -13.16 -7.24
N LYS A 167 3.14 -11.98 -6.90
CA LYS A 167 3.90 -10.77 -6.55
C LYS A 167 3.37 -10.19 -5.24
N VAL A 168 4.22 -9.54 -4.46
CA VAL A 168 3.85 -8.84 -3.21
C VAL A 168 4.09 -7.36 -3.38
N ILE A 169 3.10 -6.55 -3.01
CA ILE A 169 3.29 -5.13 -2.73
C ILE A 169 3.12 -4.97 -1.23
N PHE A 170 4.14 -4.46 -0.55
CA PHE A 170 4.12 -4.20 0.88
C PHE A 170 4.26 -2.70 1.13
N VAL A 171 3.18 -2.06 1.55
CA VAL A 171 3.08 -0.64 1.81
C VAL A 171 3.12 -0.39 3.30
N LEU A 172 4.00 0.51 3.74
CA LEU A 172 4.28 0.78 5.15
C LEU A 172 4.15 2.28 5.44
N ASP A 173 3.03 2.69 6.02
CA ASP A 173 2.84 4.03 6.55
C ASP A 173 3.15 4.07 8.05
N SER A 174 4.44 4.17 8.36
CA SER A 174 4.95 4.28 9.73
C SER A 174 6.29 5.01 9.78
N CYS A 175 6.62 5.54 10.96
CA CYS A 175 7.91 6.19 11.21
C CYS A 175 9.08 5.20 11.05
N TYR A 176 10.19 5.69 10.49
CA TYR A 176 11.41 4.92 10.27
C TYR A 176 11.24 3.66 9.38
N SER A 177 10.14 3.59 8.63
CA SER A 177 9.80 2.48 7.72
C SER A 177 10.81 2.29 6.58
N GLY A 178 11.81 3.16 6.42
CA GLY A 178 12.89 2.95 5.45
C GLY A 178 14.08 2.16 6.01
N ASN A 179 14.09 1.82 7.30
CA ASN A 179 15.28 1.23 7.96
C ASN A 179 15.73 -0.12 7.39
N PHE A 180 14.82 -0.83 6.74
CA PHE A 180 15.06 -2.13 6.11
C PHE A 180 15.04 -2.05 4.58
N VAL A 181 14.82 -0.85 4.02
CA VAL A 181 15.03 -0.60 2.60
C VAL A 181 16.51 -0.26 2.42
N PRO A 182 17.29 -1.08 1.69
CA PRO A 182 18.71 -0.81 1.52
C PRO A 182 18.91 0.55 0.87
N ASP A 183 19.85 1.34 1.42
CA ASP A 183 20.28 2.59 0.81
C ASP A 183 20.71 2.31 -0.65
N TYR A 184 20.31 3.20 -1.58
CA TYR A 184 20.77 3.15 -2.97
C TYR A 184 22.29 2.94 -3.00
N PRO A 185 22.85 2.01 -3.79
CA PRO A 185 24.27 1.71 -3.72
C PRO A 185 25.09 2.90 -4.23
N THR A 186 25.46 3.81 -3.34
CA THR A 186 26.50 4.80 -3.55
C THR A 186 27.87 4.14 -3.39
N GLY A 187 28.13 3.09 -4.19
CA GLY A 187 29.40 2.38 -4.21
C GLY A 187 29.68 1.55 -2.94
N TYR A 188 30.05 0.28 -3.19
CA TYR A 188 30.46 -0.74 -2.23
C TYR A 188 29.32 -1.36 -1.40
N PRO A 189 29.17 -2.70 -1.43
CA PRO A 189 28.16 -3.39 -0.64
C PRO A 189 28.56 -3.28 0.84
N LEU A 190 27.81 -2.47 1.60
CA LEU A 190 27.86 -2.54 3.05
C LEU A 190 27.11 -3.80 3.46
N ILE A 191 27.88 -4.77 3.94
CA ILE A 191 27.40 -5.92 4.68
C ILE A 191 26.75 -5.37 5.95
N ASN A 192 25.42 -5.33 6.01
CA ASN A 192 24.58 -5.53 7.20
C ASN A 192 23.11 -5.13 6.90
N ASN A 193 22.38 -6.09 6.32
CA ASN A 193 20.98 -6.44 6.55
C ASN A 193 20.49 -7.15 5.28
N ASP A 194 20.39 -8.48 5.38
CA ASP A 194 20.17 -9.45 4.31
C ASP A 194 18.75 -9.43 3.75
N PHE A 195 18.26 -8.29 3.24
CA PHE A 195 17.15 -8.34 2.31
C PHE A 195 17.67 -8.82 0.95
N GLU A 196 17.72 -10.14 0.77
CA GLU A 196 18.06 -10.75 -0.51
C GLU A 196 17.08 -10.24 -1.57
N TYR A 197 17.61 -9.73 -2.69
CA TYR A 197 16.79 -9.20 -3.77
C TYR A 197 15.82 -10.28 -4.28
N ASN A 198 14.52 -10.09 -4.04
CA ASN A 198 13.47 -10.92 -4.62
C ASN A 198 12.64 -10.09 -5.59
N SER A 199 12.72 -10.42 -6.89
CA SER A 199 11.97 -9.76 -7.98
C SER A 199 10.43 -9.90 -7.90
N ARG A 200 9.93 -10.61 -6.88
CA ARG A 200 8.50 -10.74 -6.58
C ARG A 200 8.04 -9.84 -5.45
N VAL A 201 8.94 -9.18 -4.71
CA VAL A 201 8.59 -8.37 -3.53
C VAL A 201 8.89 -6.90 -3.80
N PHE A 202 7.85 -6.08 -3.71
CA PHE A 202 7.90 -4.63 -3.84
C PHE A 202 7.54 -4.02 -2.49
N VAL A 203 8.34 -3.07 -2.01
CA VAL A 203 8.14 -2.45 -0.70
C VAL A 203 8.11 -0.94 -0.90
N LEU A 204 7.07 -0.28 -0.40
CA LEU A 204 6.92 1.17 -0.39
C LEU A 204 6.86 1.64 1.07
N SER A 205 7.84 2.43 1.49
CA SER A 205 7.88 2.98 2.85
C SER A 205 7.55 4.46 2.86
N ALA A 206 6.82 4.91 3.88
CA ALA A 206 6.42 6.31 4.02
C ALA A 206 7.57 7.24 4.43
N SER A 207 8.60 6.71 5.09
CA SER A 207 9.75 7.47 5.56
C SER A 207 11.06 6.72 5.34
N SER A 208 12.19 7.42 5.52
CA SER A 208 13.51 6.82 5.54
C SER A 208 13.85 6.32 6.95
N LYS A 209 15.02 5.68 7.08
CA LYS A 209 15.58 5.31 8.39
C LYS A 209 15.92 6.50 9.29
N ASP A 210 16.05 7.69 8.71
CA ASP A 210 16.52 8.91 9.39
C ASP A 210 15.40 9.95 9.63
N ASN A 211 14.15 9.64 9.26
CA ASN A 211 13.02 10.55 9.46
C ASN A 211 11.71 9.84 9.82
N VAL A 212 10.79 10.61 10.43
CA VAL A 212 9.44 10.18 10.81
C VAL A 212 8.44 10.29 9.64
N SER A 213 7.33 9.54 9.71
CA SER A 213 6.13 9.77 8.89
C SER A 213 5.20 10.74 9.63
N TYR A 214 4.41 11.52 8.90
CA TYR A 214 3.49 12.51 9.48
C TYR A 214 2.05 12.20 9.10
N GLU A 215 1.13 12.54 9.99
CA GLU A 215 -0.29 12.67 9.66
C GLU A 215 -0.62 14.12 9.26
N ARG A 216 -1.61 14.29 8.39
CA ARG A 216 -2.19 15.59 8.08
C ARG A 216 -3.72 15.53 8.05
N PRO A 217 -4.38 16.60 8.52
CA PRO A 217 -5.79 16.79 8.24
C PRO A 217 -6.00 17.10 6.74
N ILE A 218 -7.10 16.59 6.19
CA ILE A 218 -7.58 16.92 4.87
C ILE A 218 -8.64 18.00 5.00
N PHE A 219 -8.34 19.16 4.42
CA PHE A 219 -9.27 20.28 4.35
C PHE A 219 -9.73 20.46 2.91
N ARG A 220 -11.02 20.73 2.71
CA ARG A 220 -11.54 21.06 1.38
C ARG A 220 -11.28 22.51 1.01
N THR A 221 -11.18 23.41 2.00
CA THR A 221 -10.97 24.84 1.77
C THR A 221 -10.05 25.50 2.80
N GLU A 222 -9.46 26.64 2.45
CA GLU A 222 -8.75 27.51 3.39
C GLU A 222 -9.62 28.05 4.53
N TYR A 223 -10.96 27.94 4.42
CA TYR A 223 -11.89 28.32 5.48
C TYR A 223 -12.07 27.19 6.49
N GLU A 224 -12.16 25.94 6.03
CA GLU A 224 -12.24 24.76 6.91
C GLU A 224 -10.98 24.56 7.73
N SER A 225 -9.81 24.87 7.17
CA SER A 225 -8.56 24.85 7.94
C SER A 225 -8.54 25.87 9.10
N GLN A 226 -9.40 26.90 9.06
CA GLN A 226 -9.58 27.87 10.15
C GLN A 226 -10.59 27.39 11.21
N LEU A 227 -11.49 26.48 10.84
CA LEU A 227 -12.43 25.83 11.75
C LEU A 227 -11.86 24.56 12.37
N TYR A 228 -10.76 24.05 11.82
CA TYR A 228 -10.05 22.90 12.36
C TYR A 228 -9.55 23.21 13.76
N ASP A 229 -10.12 22.50 14.72
CA ASP A 229 -9.75 22.61 16.11
C ASP A 229 -9.13 21.30 16.57
N TYR A 230 -7.80 21.27 16.61
CA TYR A 230 -7.02 20.13 17.11
C TYR A 230 -7.36 19.77 18.57
N THR A 231 -8.09 20.64 19.28
CA THR A 231 -8.49 20.44 20.68
C THR A 231 -9.86 19.79 20.85
N VAL A 232 -10.65 19.65 19.78
CA VAL A 232 -12.02 19.14 19.85
C VAL A 232 -12.09 17.82 19.09
N ASP A 233 -12.28 16.76 19.87
CA ASP A 233 -12.69 15.42 19.45
C ASP A 233 -12.06 14.91 18.15
N ALA A 234 -10.97 14.13 18.28
CA ALA A 234 -10.35 13.51 17.11
C ALA A 234 -11.27 12.50 16.39
N ASP A 235 -12.40 12.12 17.02
CA ASP A 235 -13.46 11.29 16.42
C ASP A 235 -14.52 12.12 15.68
N ASP A 236 -14.43 13.47 15.66
CA ASP A 236 -15.33 14.30 14.86
C ASP A 236 -15.12 13.99 13.37
N PRO A 237 -16.18 13.65 12.60
CA PRO A 237 -16.05 13.35 11.18
C PRO A 237 -15.39 14.47 10.36
N ARG A 238 -15.42 15.73 10.84
CA ARG A 238 -14.74 16.88 10.22
C ARG A 238 -13.23 16.89 10.45
N ASN A 239 -12.72 16.07 11.37
CA ASN A 239 -11.29 15.88 11.63
C ASN A 239 -10.76 14.70 10.81
N HIS A 240 -10.97 14.81 9.49
CA HIS A 240 -10.49 13.84 8.51
C HIS A 240 -8.96 13.88 8.44
N ILE A 241 -8.29 12.85 8.96
CA ILE A 241 -6.82 12.77 9.06
C ILE A 241 -6.32 11.57 8.28
N HIS A 242 -5.21 11.76 7.56
CA HIS A 242 -4.47 10.69 6.89
C HIS A 242 -2.98 10.78 7.14
N GLY A 243 -2.30 9.64 7.06
CA GLY A 243 -0.86 9.64 6.80
C GLY A 243 -0.55 10.44 5.53
N VAL A 244 0.47 11.31 5.56
CA VAL A 244 0.86 12.14 4.41
C VAL A 244 1.22 11.27 3.21
N PHE A 245 1.87 10.12 3.46
CA PHE A 245 2.15 9.14 2.42
C PHE A 245 0.87 8.52 1.89
N THR A 246 -0.02 8.06 2.77
CA THR A 246 -1.30 7.44 2.39
C THR A 246 -2.20 8.38 1.60
N ASP A 247 -2.37 9.63 1.99
CA ASP A 247 -3.16 10.60 1.22
C ASP A 247 -2.58 10.80 -0.20
N LEU A 248 -1.25 10.82 -0.36
CA LEU A 248 -0.64 10.92 -1.69
C LEU A 248 -0.77 9.61 -2.48
N PHE A 249 -0.76 8.46 -1.81
CA PHE A 249 -1.03 7.17 -2.44
C PHE A 249 -2.46 7.12 -2.97
N LEU A 250 -3.45 7.51 -2.15
CA LEU A 250 -4.86 7.64 -2.49
C LEU A 250 -5.06 8.59 -3.67
N LYS A 251 -4.50 9.80 -3.61
CA LYS A 251 -4.53 10.76 -4.74
C LYS A 251 -3.89 10.20 -6.00
N GLY A 252 -2.78 9.45 -5.86
CA GLY A 252 -2.14 8.75 -6.97
C GLY A 252 -3.09 7.78 -7.65
N LEU A 253 -3.86 7.02 -6.87
CA LEU A 253 -4.91 6.12 -7.37
C LEU A 253 -6.14 6.86 -7.96
N GLY A 254 -6.22 8.18 -7.81
CA GLY A 254 -7.38 8.98 -8.21
C GLY A 254 -8.51 8.94 -7.18
N TRP A 255 -8.21 8.68 -5.92
CA TRP A 255 -9.17 8.82 -4.85
C TRP A 255 -9.43 10.30 -4.55
N HIS A 256 -10.70 10.68 -4.48
CA HIS A 256 -11.17 11.99 -4.08
C HIS A 256 -11.85 11.87 -2.71
N HIS A 257 -11.20 12.42 -1.69
CA HIS A 257 -11.75 12.51 -0.34
C HIS A 257 -13.00 13.40 -0.31
N GLY A 258 -14.00 13.03 0.49
CA GLY A 258 -15.14 13.88 0.80
C GLY A 258 -14.81 14.98 1.83
N ASP A 259 -15.79 15.42 2.65
CA ASP A 259 -15.57 16.37 3.79
C ASP A 259 -15.39 15.63 5.09
N GLY A 260 -15.58 14.32 5.07
CA GLY A 260 -15.87 13.54 6.25
C GLY A 260 -17.33 13.65 6.71
N THR A 261 -18.20 14.48 6.11
CA THR A 261 -19.62 14.52 6.53
C THR A 261 -20.41 13.31 6.07
N GLY A 262 -19.90 12.60 5.04
CA GLY A 262 -20.44 11.32 4.60
C GLY A 262 -20.08 10.16 5.51
N GLU A 263 -19.17 10.35 6.47
CA GLU A 263 -18.72 9.26 7.32
C GLU A 263 -19.70 8.94 8.44
N VAL A 264 -19.72 7.66 8.81
CA VAL A 264 -20.55 7.17 9.89
C VAL A 264 -19.68 6.37 10.84
N ILE A 265 -19.48 6.91 12.04
CA ILE A 265 -18.89 6.20 13.17
C ILE A 265 -20.03 5.71 14.07
N ASP A 266 -20.03 4.42 14.38
CA ASP A 266 -21.06 3.85 15.25
C ASP A 266 -20.80 4.17 16.74
N SER A 267 -21.71 3.73 17.62
CA SER A 267 -21.59 3.98 19.05
C SER A 267 -20.40 3.28 19.73
N ALA A 268 -19.71 2.38 19.04
CA ALA A 268 -18.52 1.69 19.53
C ALA A 268 -17.22 2.30 18.97
N GLY A 269 -17.29 3.45 18.29
CA GLY A 269 -16.12 4.11 17.70
C GLY A 269 -15.64 3.42 16.43
N VAL A 270 -16.47 2.61 15.77
CA VAL A 270 -16.10 1.92 14.53
C VAL A 270 -16.54 2.75 13.32
N LEU A 271 -15.59 3.04 12.42
CA LEU A 271 -15.86 3.72 11.15
C LEU A 271 -16.60 2.78 10.18
N THR A 272 -17.93 2.88 10.10
CA THR A 272 -18.78 1.99 9.29
C THR A 272 -19.00 2.47 7.85
N THR A 273 -18.73 3.74 7.58
CA THR A 273 -18.84 4.33 6.23
C THR A 273 -17.75 5.36 6.07
N ILE A 274 -16.99 5.26 4.98
CA ILE A 274 -15.99 6.25 4.56
C ILE A 274 -16.63 7.30 3.66
N ASP A 275 -15.97 8.45 3.52
CA ASP A 275 -16.41 9.54 2.66
C ASP A 275 -15.38 9.82 1.56
N GLY A 276 -15.61 9.25 0.38
CA GLY A 276 -14.79 9.47 -0.80
C GLY A 276 -15.19 8.57 -1.95
N GLU A 277 -14.66 8.87 -3.14
CA GLU A 277 -14.92 8.12 -4.36
C GLU A 277 -13.73 8.16 -5.33
N ILE A 278 -13.68 7.21 -6.26
CA ILE A 278 -12.72 7.23 -7.35
C ILE A 278 -13.15 8.29 -8.38
N VAL A 279 -12.22 9.11 -8.85
CA VAL A 279 -12.48 10.07 -9.94
C VAL A 279 -12.68 9.34 -11.27
N ASP A 280 -13.18 10.06 -12.27
CA ASP A 280 -13.21 9.58 -13.65
C ASP A 280 -11.81 9.14 -14.11
N THR A 281 -11.73 8.08 -14.91
CA THR A 281 -10.44 7.49 -15.31
C THR A 281 -9.50 8.48 -15.99
N SER A 282 -10.05 9.47 -16.71
CA SER A 282 -9.26 10.54 -17.33
C SER A 282 -8.51 11.43 -16.33
N ASP A 283 -8.97 11.46 -15.09
CA ASP A 283 -8.46 12.32 -14.02
C ASP A 283 -7.55 11.56 -13.04
N ILE A 284 -7.42 10.23 -13.16
CA ILE A 284 -6.52 9.42 -12.34
C ILE A 284 -5.06 9.81 -12.63
N PRO A 285 -4.32 10.40 -11.66
CA PRO A 285 -3.01 10.99 -11.93
C PRO A 285 -1.96 9.98 -12.38
N THR A 286 -2.07 8.72 -11.98
CA THR A 286 -1.09 7.66 -12.26
C THR A 286 -1.51 6.73 -13.40
N LEU A 287 -2.70 6.89 -13.97
CA LEU A 287 -3.13 6.09 -15.11
C LEU A 287 -2.34 6.51 -16.35
N ARG A 288 -1.59 5.56 -16.93
CA ARG A 288 -0.75 5.77 -18.12
C ARG A 288 -0.99 4.65 -19.12
N ASN A 289 -1.41 5.02 -20.33
CA ASN A 289 -1.68 4.08 -21.41
C ASN A 289 -2.61 2.91 -21.01
N GLY A 290 -3.62 3.19 -20.18
CA GLY A 290 -4.57 2.19 -19.69
C GLY A 290 -4.04 1.30 -18.56
N SER A 291 -2.90 1.65 -17.93
CA SER A 291 -2.32 0.91 -16.81
C SER A 291 -1.95 1.82 -15.64
N ILE A 292 -2.06 1.30 -14.42
CA ILE A 292 -1.53 1.91 -13.20
C ILE A 292 -0.42 0.98 -12.69
N THR A 293 0.80 1.51 -12.58
CA THR A 293 1.95 0.77 -12.06
C THR A 293 2.35 1.25 -10.68
N THR A 294 3.05 0.40 -9.91
CA THR A 294 3.62 0.82 -8.63
C THR A 294 4.65 1.94 -8.79
N SER A 295 5.38 1.99 -9.91
CA SER A 295 6.29 3.07 -10.32
C SER A 295 5.55 4.39 -10.43
N ASP A 296 4.42 4.42 -11.13
CA ASP A 296 3.66 5.65 -11.36
C ASP A 296 3.13 6.21 -10.05
N ILE A 297 2.60 5.34 -9.17
CA ILE A 297 2.15 5.72 -7.83
C ILE A 297 3.31 6.27 -6.99
N TYR A 298 4.43 5.56 -6.94
CA TYR A 298 5.58 5.98 -6.16
C TYR A 298 6.19 7.30 -6.67
N ASN A 299 6.30 7.48 -7.99
CA ASN A 299 6.78 8.71 -8.59
C ASN A 299 5.83 9.90 -8.33
N TYR A 300 4.52 9.65 -8.34
CA TYR A 300 3.54 10.66 -7.95
C TYR A 300 3.76 11.10 -6.49
N ILE A 301 3.94 10.15 -5.57
CA ILE A 301 4.23 10.45 -4.16
C ILE A 301 5.53 11.24 -4.05
N LEU A 302 6.64 10.78 -4.64
CA LEU A 302 7.94 11.47 -4.56
C LEU A 302 7.90 12.91 -5.08
N THR A 303 7.07 13.18 -6.09
CA THR A 303 6.95 14.52 -6.69
C THR A 303 6.16 15.48 -5.78
N ASN A 304 5.25 14.96 -4.96
CA ASN A 304 4.29 15.77 -4.19
C ASN A 304 4.54 15.74 -2.67
N ILE A 305 5.36 14.81 -2.18
CA ILE A 305 5.64 14.68 -0.76
C ILE A 305 6.68 15.69 -0.30
N SER A 306 6.47 16.20 0.91
CA SER A 306 7.42 17.06 1.59
C SER A 306 7.49 16.64 3.05
N ARG A 307 8.58 17.02 3.74
CA ARG A 307 8.83 16.76 5.18
C ARG A 307 9.14 15.31 5.57
N GLN A 308 8.85 14.34 4.71
CA GLN A 308 9.30 12.95 4.85
C GLN A 308 9.87 12.41 3.54
N THR A 309 10.71 11.39 3.65
CA THR A 309 11.42 10.79 2.52
C THR A 309 10.96 9.35 2.32
N PRO A 310 9.99 9.07 1.44
CA PRO A 310 9.63 7.71 1.09
C PRO A 310 10.81 6.93 0.52
N MET A 311 10.85 5.64 0.76
CA MET A 311 11.82 4.73 0.15
C MET A 311 11.12 3.55 -0.52
N THR A 312 11.86 2.90 -1.41
CA THR A 312 11.45 1.66 -2.06
C THR A 312 12.66 0.79 -2.31
N VAL A 313 12.46 -0.53 -2.35
CA VAL A 313 13.51 -1.48 -2.71
C VAL A 313 13.89 -1.35 -4.19
N SER A 314 15.11 -1.76 -4.54
CA SER A 314 15.73 -1.69 -5.88
C SER A 314 15.07 -2.60 -6.95
N GLY A 315 13.87 -3.12 -6.70
CA GLY A 315 13.08 -3.92 -7.65
C GLY A 315 12.59 -3.10 -8.85
N PRO A 316 12.26 -3.72 -9.99
CA PRO A 316 11.63 -3.03 -11.10
C PRO A 316 10.22 -2.61 -10.66
N LEU A 317 10.06 -1.37 -10.21
CA LEU A 317 8.80 -0.79 -9.73
C LEU A 317 7.67 -0.81 -10.78
N ASP A 318 7.89 -1.37 -11.95
CA ASP A 318 6.93 -1.46 -13.04
C ASP A 318 5.93 -2.62 -12.87
N LEU A 319 5.70 -3.09 -11.63
CA LEU A 319 4.57 -3.98 -11.36
C LEU A 319 3.28 -3.26 -11.75
N VAL A 320 2.56 -3.84 -12.70
CA VAL A 320 1.25 -3.37 -13.10
C VAL A 320 0.25 -3.82 -12.04
N LEU A 321 -0.41 -2.86 -11.39
CA LEU A 321 -1.45 -3.14 -10.40
C LEU A 321 -2.83 -3.24 -11.08
N PHE A 322 -3.11 -2.31 -12.00
CA PHE A 322 -4.33 -2.29 -12.79
C PHE A 322 -4.02 -2.07 -14.27
N SER A 323 -4.74 -2.72 -15.18
CA SER A 323 -4.55 -2.53 -16.62
C SER A 323 -5.75 -2.96 -17.46
N GLU A 324 -6.03 -2.21 -18.52
CA GLU A 324 -6.95 -2.61 -19.61
C GLU A 324 -6.38 -3.74 -20.50
N HIS A 325 -5.09 -4.03 -20.35
CA HIS A 325 -4.33 -4.94 -21.23
C HIS A 325 -4.11 -6.34 -20.66
N TRP A 326 -4.56 -6.60 -19.44
CA TRP A 326 -4.75 -7.97 -18.95
C TRP A 326 -5.73 -8.75 -19.86
#